data_AF-A0A914SQ58-F1
#
_entry.id   AF-A0A914SQ58-F1
#
_cell.length_a   1.000
_cell.length_b   1.000
_cell.length_c   1.000
_cell.angle_alpha   90.00
_cell.angle_beta   90.00
_cell.angle_gamma   90.00
#
_symmetry.space_group_name_H-M   'P 1'
#
loop_
_entity.id
_entity.type
_entity.pdbx_description
1 polymer ?
#
loop_
_entity_poly.entity_id
_entity_poly.type
_entity_poly.pdbx_seq_one_letter_code
_entity_poly.pdbx_strand_id
1 'polypeptide(L)'
;MRHTWQTLFKETKNQNFLNQASILIDEVHNILGKSRDGLKRLNNSTDEHPLNGGLRIGKPENEGAGMSADGQYFHYLTKWMFALNRMALVSKEIKYNKWGIELVQAIHWKFCSANKQRMFWKMSIDLSKPLVNSEGGLDTYDGLTMYLILQNTQKVFDNFEGMKEEEKKEWEEKV
;
A
#
# COMPACT_ATOMS: atom_id res chain seq x y z
N MET A 1 -4.70 0.91 -23.51
CA MET A 1 -5.22 0.63 -22.16
C MET A 1 -4.23 -0.32 -21.50
N ARG A 2 -3.48 0.08 -20.46
CA ARG A 2 -2.54 -0.84 -19.78
C ARG A 2 -3.32 -1.55 -18.68
N HIS A 3 -3.76 -2.78 -18.94
CA HIS A 3 -4.44 -3.60 -17.94
C HIS A 3 -3.41 -4.00 -16.88
N THR A 4 -3.76 -3.87 -15.59
CA THR A 4 -2.93 -4.44 -14.52
C THR A 4 -3.10 -5.95 -14.52
N TRP A 5 -2.16 -6.70 -13.94
CA TRP A 5 -2.27 -8.16 -13.83
C TRP A 5 -3.57 -8.60 -13.12
N GLN A 6 -4.02 -7.84 -12.12
CA GLN A 6 -5.27 -8.08 -11.41
C GLN A 6 -6.50 -7.90 -12.33
N THR A 7 -6.49 -6.88 -13.20
CA THR A 7 -7.53 -6.69 -14.21
C THR A 7 -7.51 -7.82 -15.24
N LEU A 8 -6.34 -8.21 -15.74
CA LEU A 8 -6.21 -9.31 -16.70
C LEU A 8 -6.68 -10.64 -16.11
N PHE A 9 -6.41 -10.91 -14.82
CA PHE A 9 -6.98 -12.08 -14.16
C PHE A 9 -8.51 -12.02 -14.12
N LYS A 10 -9.11 -10.88 -13.75
CA LYS A 10 -10.58 -10.77 -13.74
C LYS A 10 -11.20 -11.04 -15.11
N GLU A 11 -10.57 -10.56 -16.18
CA GLU A 11 -11.06 -10.70 -17.55
C GLU A 11 -10.83 -12.11 -18.13
N THR A 12 -9.72 -12.76 -17.80
CA THR A 12 -9.30 -14.02 -18.44
C THR A 12 -9.41 -15.25 -17.56
N LYS A 13 -9.54 -15.06 -16.24
CA LYS A 13 -9.41 -16.09 -15.20
C LYS A 13 -8.09 -16.88 -15.27
N ASN A 14 -7.06 -16.34 -15.93
CA ASN A 14 -5.75 -16.99 -16.04
C ASN A 14 -4.91 -16.74 -14.79
N GLN A 15 -4.69 -17.79 -13.99
CA GLN A 15 -3.97 -17.75 -12.72
C GLN A 15 -2.54 -17.19 -12.81
N ASN A 16 -1.90 -17.24 -13.99
CA ASN A 16 -0.56 -16.70 -14.18
C ASN A 16 -0.48 -15.21 -13.84
N PHE A 17 -1.54 -14.44 -14.10
CA PHE A 17 -1.55 -13.01 -13.79
C PHE A 17 -1.62 -12.75 -12.28
N LEU A 18 -2.34 -13.57 -11.50
CA LEU A 18 -2.29 -13.47 -10.04
C LEU A 18 -0.91 -13.84 -9.49
N ASN A 19 -0.28 -14.89 -10.04
CA ASN A 19 1.05 -15.29 -9.62
C ASN A 19 2.07 -14.17 -9.88
N GLN A 20 2.01 -13.53 -11.05
CA GLN A 20 2.85 -12.37 -11.37
C GLN A 20 2.58 -11.18 -10.46
N ALA A 21 1.30 -10.91 -10.13
CA ALA A 21 0.95 -9.85 -9.19
C ALA A 21 1.52 -10.11 -7.79
N SER A 22 1.45 -11.36 -7.30
CA SER A 22 2.02 -11.73 -6.01
C SER A 22 3.54 -11.59 -5.99
N ILE A 23 4.23 -12.10 -7.01
CA ILE A 23 5.70 -11.97 -7.13
C ILE A 23 6.10 -10.49 -7.12
N LEU A 24 5.40 -9.63 -7.86
CA LEU A 24 5.67 -8.20 -7.88
C LEU A 24 5.46 -7.54 -6.51
N ILE A 25 4.43 -7.96 -5.76
CA ILE A 25 4.21 -7.47 -4.40
C ILE A 25 5.40 -7.84 -3.50
N ASP A 26 5.86 -9.09 -3.57
CA ASP A 26 7.01 -9.56 -2.80
C ASP A 26 8.29 -8.80 -3.19
N GLU A 27 8.54 -8.58 -4.48
CA GLU A 27 9.67 -7.79 -4.96
C GLU A 27 9.62 -6.34 -4.46
N VAL A 28 8.46 -5.69 -4.54
CA VAL A 28 8.29 -4.32 -4.03
C VAL A 28 8.58 -4.27 -2.53
N HIS A 29 8.05 -5.21 -1.74
CA HIS A 29 8.30 -5.24 -0.31
C HIS A 29 9.78 -5.50 0.00
N ASN A 30 10.44 -6.36 -0.77
CA ASN A 30 11.85 -6.72 -0.57
C ASN A 30 12.85 -5.67 -1.05
N ILE A 31 12.51 -4.87 -2.06
CA ILE A 31 13.39 -3.85 -2.63
C ILE A 31 13.09 -2.47 -2.02
N LEU A 32 11.82 -2.09 -1.96
CA LEU A 32 11.37 -0.77 -1.53
C LEU A 32 11.01 -0.71 -0.02
N GLY A 33 10.77 -1.86 0.61
CA GLY A 33 10.63 -1.98 2.07
C GLY A 33 11.96 -2.16 2.80
N LYS A 34 13.10 -1.93 2.12
CA LYS A 34 14.45 -1.97 2.68
C LYS A 34 15.22 -0.69 2.42
N SER A 35 16.29 -0.48 3.19
CA SER A 35 17.31 0.53 2.94
C SER A 35 17.88 0.42 1.52
N ARG A 36 18.47 1.50 1.02
CA ARG A 36 18.99 1.56 -0.36
C ARG A 36 20.04 0.48 -0.67
N ASP A 37 20.84 0.11 0.32
CA ASP A 37 21.81 -0.99 0.24
C ASP A 37 21.17 -2.39 0.30
N GLY A 38 19.86 -2.47 0.54
CA GLY A 38 19.10 -3.73 0.65
C GLY A 38 19.35 -4.50 1.94
N LEU A 39 20.13 -3.96 2.88
CA LEU A 39 20.61 -4.71 4.04
C LEU A 39 19.59 -4.80 5.19
N LYS A 40 18.74 -3.78 5.35
CA LYS A 40 17.82 -3.70 6.49
C LYS A 40 16.41 -3.33 6.05
N ARG A 41 15.40 -3.93 6.70
CA ARG A 41 14.01 -3.48 6.62
C ARG A 41 13.88 -2.05 7.16
N LEU A 42 12.90 -1.30 6.67
CA LEU A 42 12.66 0.06 7.14
C LEU A 42 12.04 0.06 8.54
N ASN A 43 12.54 0.89 9.45
CA ASN A 43 12.00 1.10 10.80
C ASN A 43 11.59 -0.21 11.51
N ASN A 44 10.29 -0.39 11.77
CA ASN A 44 9.74 -1.53 12.51
C ASN A 44 9.27 -2.68 11.58
N SER A 45 9.61 -2.65 10.29
CA SER A 45 9.24 -3.71 9.34
C SER A 45 9.99 -5.01 9.63
N THR A 46 9.27 -6.13 9.54
CA THR A 46 9.82 -7.49 9.53
C THR A 46 9.48 -8.18 8.21
N ASP A 47 9.79 -9.46 8.06
CA ASP A 47 9.38 -10.20 6.87
C ASP A 47 7.87 -10.52 6.89
N GLU A 48 7.29 -10.69 8.07
CA GLU A 48 5.85 -10.92 8.29
C GLU A 48 5.04 -9.63 8.19
N HIS A 49 5.61 -8.52 8.66
CA HIS A 49 5.01 -7.18 8.65
C HIS A 49 5.86 -6.20 7.82
N PRO A 50 5.95 -6.39 6.49
CA PRO A 50 6.90 -5.68 5.64
C PRO A 50 6.65 -4.18 5.53
N LEU A 51 5.45 -3.70 5.89
CA LEU A 51 5.03 -2.31 5.68
C LEU A 51 4.97 -1.45 6.97
N ASN A 52 5.34 -2.01 8.13
CA ASN A 52 5.37 -1.27 9.41
C ASN A 52 6.37 -0.10 9.44
N GLY A 53 7.30 -0.02 8.49
CA GLY A 53 8.21 1.10 8.28
C GLY A 53 7.94 1.92 7.03
N GLY A 54 6.89 1.59 6.27
CA GLY A 54 6.60 2.24 5.00
C GLY A 54 7.33 1.65 3.79
N LEU A 55 7.38 2.41 2.69
CA LEU A 55 8.10 2.05 1.46
C LEU A 55 8.79 3.28 0.88
N ARG A 56 10.04 3.12 0.45
CA ARG A 56 10.71 4.13 -0.38
C ARG A 56 10.24 4.05 -1.83
N ILE A 57 10.41 5.10 -2.62
CA ILE A 57 10.08 5.07 -4.06
C ILE A 57 11.28 4.64 -4.94
N GLY A 58 12.51 4.69 -4.39
CA GLY A 58 13.72 4.19 -5.03
C GLY A 58 14.22 4.99 -6.23
N LYS A 59 14.11 6.33 -6.19
CA LYS A 59 14.64 7.21 -7.24
C LYS A 59 16.18 7.13 -7.35
N PRO A 60 16.82 7.52 -8.48
CA PRO A 60 18.26 7.41 -8.62
C PRO A 60 19.06 8.23 -7.59
N GLU A 61 18.65 9.47 -7.32
CA GLU A 61 19.35 10.32 -6.36
C GLU A 61 19.11 9.83 -4.92
N ASN A 62 20.07 10.13 -4.05
CA ASN A 62 19.95 9.88 -2.61
C ASN A 62 18.76 10.65 -2.02
N GLU A 63 18.43 10.35 -0.77
CA GLU A 63 17.37 11.04 -0.04
C GLU A 63 17.54 12.57 -0.06
N GLY A 64 16.45 13.30 -0.30
CA GLY A 64 16.48 14.77 -0.41
C GLY A 64 15.14 15.39 -0.80
N ALA A 65 15.07 16.72 -0.86
CA ALA A 65 13.82 17.45 -1.10
C ALA A 65 13.24 17.28 -2.52
N GLY A 66 14.07 17.05 -3.54
CA GLY A 66 13.65 17.04 -4.94
C GLY A 66 12.76 15.85 -5.33
N MET A 67 12.02 15.97 -6.43
CA MET A 67 11.20 14.88 -7.00
C MET A 67 12.05 13.71 -7.53
N SER A 68 13.33 13.96 -7.81
CA SER A 68 14.32 12.98 -8.28
C SER A 68 15.03 12.25 -7.15
N ALA A 69 14.81 12.65 -5.91
CA ALA A 69 15.47 12.11 -4.72
C ALA A 69 14.64 11.01 -4.05
N ASP A 70 15.30 10.05 -3.42
CA ASP A 70 14.62 9.02 -2.64
C ASP A 70 13.87 9.60 -1.43
N GLY A 71 13.04 8.77 -0.81
CA GLY A 71 12.19 9.12 0.31
C GLY A 71 10.87 8.36 0.27
N GLN A 72 10.01 8.65 1.24
CA GLN A 72 8.65 8.15 1.27
C GLN A 72 7.67 9.23 0.79
N TYR A 73 6.77 8.85 -0.10
CA TYR A 73 5.89 9.77 -0.81
C TYR A 73 4.44 9.36 -0.57
N PHE A 74 3.64 10.22 0.05
CA PHE A 74 2.32 9.83 0.52
C PHE A 74 1.42 9.30 -0.60
N HIS A 75 1.32 10.03 -1.72
CA HIS A 75 0.51 9.63 -2.86
C HIS A 75 0.95 8.32 -3.55
N TYR A 76 2.24 7.95 -3.51
CA TYR A 76 2.67 6.64 -4.02
C TYR A 76 2.30 5.52 -3.04
N LEU A 77 2.36 5.80 -1.75
CA LEU A 77 1.95 4.85 -0.72
C LEU A 77 0.43 4.59 -0.79
N THR A 78 -0.41 5.59 -1.03
CA THR A 78 -1.85 5.39 -1.23
C THR A 78 -2.15 4.54 -2.48
N LYS A 79 -1.41 4.74 -3.58
CA LYS A 79 -1.51 3.86 -4.77
C LYS A 79 -1.11 2.42 -4.46
N TRP A 80 -0.09 2.22 -3.63
CA TRP A 80 0.32 0.88 -3.23
C TRP A 80 -0.72 0.20 -2.34
N MET A 81 -1.29 0.92 -1.38
CA MET A 81 -2.43 0.44 -0.58
C MET A 81 -3.59 0.00 -1.48
N PHE A 82 -3.88 0.76 -2.55
CA PHE A 82 -4.91 0.39 -3.51
C PHE A 82 -4.57 -0.92 -4.23
N ALA A 83 -3.34 -1.07 -4.74
CA ALA A 83 -2.91 -2.30 -5.40
C ALA A 83 -3.03 -3.53 -4.48
N LEU A 84 -2.65 -3.40 -3.21
CA LEU A 84 -2.78 -4.44 -2.19
C LEU A 84 -4.24 -4.77 -1.88
N ASN A 85 -5.09 -3.76 -1.72
CA ASN A 85 -6.52 -3.95 -1.51
C ASN A 85 -7.18 -4.67 -2.70
N ARG A 86 -6.83 -4.29 -3.93
CA ARG A 86 -7.29 -4.99 -5.13
C ARG A 86 -6.79 -6.44 -5.18
N MET A 87 -5.54 -6.69 -4.79
CA MET A 87 -5.00 -8.04 -4.64
C MET A 87 -5.83 -8.85 -3.63
N ALA A 88 -6.16 -8.28 -2.47
CA ALA A 88 -6.96 -8.96 -1.45
C ALA A 88 -8.31 -9.42 -2.01
N LEU A 89 -9.01 -8.55 -2.73
CA LEU A 89 -10.31 -8.90 -3.33
C LEU A 89 -10.18 -10.02 -4.35
N VAL A 90 -9.25 -9.89 -5.31
CA VAL A 90 -9.16 -10.82 -6.43
C VAL A 90 -8.58 -12.19 -6.05
N SER A 91 -7.64 -12.22 -5.11
CA SER A 91 -7.04 -13.45 -4.57
C SER A 91 -7.87 -14.06 -3.44
N LYS A 92 -8.80 -13.30 -2.87
CA LYS A 92 -9.57 -13.67 -1.67
C LYS A 92 -8.70 -13.85 -0.42
N GLU A 93 -7.51 -13.24 -0.40
CA GLU A 93 -6.59 -13.32 0.73
C GLU A 93 -6.54 -11.98 1.48
N ILE A 94 -7.12 -11.96 2.69
CA ILE A 94 -7.21 -10.74 3.51
C ILE A 94 -5.85 -10.15 3.89
N LYS A 95 -4.78 -10.95 3.88
CA LYS A 95 -3.42 -10.53 4.24
C LYS A 95 -2.97 -9.28 3.48
N TYR A 96 -3.33 -9.16 2.19
CA TYR A 96 -2.94 -8.00 1.39
C TYR A 96 -3.65 -6.72 1.86
N ASN A 97 -4.92 -6.79 2.28
CA ASN A 97 -5.61 -5.64 2.86
C ASN A 97 -5.01 -5.26 4.22
N LYS A 98 -4.64 -6.25 5.04
CA LYS A 98 -3.97 -6.04 6.33
C LYS A 98 -2.63 -5.31 6.16
N TRP A 99 -1.81 -5.70 5.18
CA TRP A 99 -0.61 -4.95 4.82
C TRP A 99 -0.92 -3.50 4.40
N GLY A 100 -2.00 -3.27 3.66
CA GLY A 100 -2.47 -1.92 3.37
C GLY A 100 -2.77 -1.10 4.64
N ILE A 101 -3.42 -1.72 5.63
CA ILE A 101 -3.72 -1.10 6.94
C ILE A 101 -2.44 -0.86 7.76
N GLU A 102 -1.51 -1.81 7.79
CA GLU A 102 -0.19 -1.64 8.44
C GLU A 102 0.53 -0.42 7.86
N LEU A 103 0.52 -0.28 6.54
CA LEU A 103 1.13 0.88 5.88
C LEU A 103 0.49 2.19 6.34
N VAL A 104 -0.84 2.26 6.47
CA VAL A 104 -1.54 3.44 7.01
C VAL A 104 -1.06 3.76 8.42
N GLN A 105 -1.04 2.75 9.30
CA GLN A 105 -0.66 2.90 10.70
C GLN A 105 0.78 3.37 10.86
N ALA A 106 1.68 2.89 10.01
CA ALA A 106 3.09 3.27 10.01
C ALA A 106 3.30 4.74 9.63
N ILE A 107 2.56 5.23 8.63
CA ILE A 107 2.90 6.50 7.98
C ILE A 107 2.01 7.68 8.36
N HIS A 108 0.72 7.49 8.66
CA HIS A 108 -0.26 8.58 8.67
C HIS A 108 0.21 9.77 9.52
N TRP A 109 0.54 9.52 10.78
CA TRP A 109 0.97 10.58 11.70
C TRP A 109 2.34 11.16 11.38
N LYS A 110 3.19 10.43 10.65
CA LYS A 110 4.52 10.91 10.23
C LYS A 110 4.40 11.98 9.15
N PHE A 111 3.42 11.84 8.25
CA PHE A 111 3.17 12.79 7.17
C PHE A 111 2.35 14.00 7.63
N CYS A 112 1.68 13.95 8.79
CA CYS A 112 0.95 15.09 9.35
C CYS A 112 1.89 16.10 10.02
N SER A 113 1.61 17.39 9.85
CA SER A 113 2.26 18.45 10.64
C SER A 113 1.96 18.28 12.13
N ALA A 114 2.79 18.86 13.00
CA ALA A 114 2.63 18.76 14.45
C ALA A 114 1.25 19.25 14.95
N ASN A 115 0.70 20.29 14.31
CA ASN A 115 -0.64 20.81 14.61
C ASN A 115 -1.77 20.10 13.84
N LYS A 116 -1.45 19.07 13.02
CA LYS A 116 -2.38 18.25 12.24
C LYS A 116 -3.23 19.02 11.22
N GLN A 117 -2.80 20.22 10.84
CA GLN A 117 -3.49 21.04 9.85
C GLN A 117 -3.02 20.80 8.42
N ARG A 118 -1.86 20.15 8.25
CA ARG A 118 -1.24 19.92 6.95
C ARG A 118 -0.71 18.51 6.82
N MET A 119 -0.63 18.02 5.59
CA MET A 119 0.03 16.76 5.27
C MET A 119 1.17 17.03 4.30
N PHE A 120 2.41 16.71 4.70
CA PHE A 120 3.55 16.76 3.80
C PHE A 120 3.38 15.71 2.70
N TRP A 121 3.85 15.99 1.49
CA TRP A 121 3.81 14.97 0.42
C TRP A 121 5.04 14.05 0.44
N LYS A 122 6.12 14.46 1.12
CA LYS A 122 7.40 13.75 1.12
C LYS A 122 8.12 13.78 2.47
N MET A 123 8.48 12.59 2.94
CA MET A 123 9.23 12.34 4.16
C MET A 123 10.56 11.64 3.87
N SER A 124 11.49 11.72 4.82
CA SER A 124 12.69 10.88 4.83
C SER A 124 12.33 9.40 4.84
N ILE A 125 13.24 8.55 4.38
CA ILE A 125 13.11 7.09 4.30
C ILE A 125 12.77 6.52 5.68
N ASP A 126 13.39 7.04 6.74
CA ASP A 126 13.14 6.66 8.13
C ASP A 126 11.89 7.32 8.75
N LEU A 127 11.17 8.17 7.99
CA LEU A 127 10.00 8.93 8.45
C LEU A 127 10.27 9.90 9.62
N SER A 128 11.53 10.26 9.88
CA SER A 128 11.90 11.15 10.99
C SER A 128 11.61 12.62 10.73
N LYS A 129 11.60 13.06 9.46
CA LYS A 129 11.41 14.48 9.09
C LYS A 129 10.79 14.67 7.70
N PRO A 130 10.06 15.77 7.47
CA PRO A 130 9.67 16.17 6.12
C PRO A 130 10.91 16.55 5.31
N LEU A 131 10.98 16.07 4.08
CA LEU A 131 12.00 16.51 3.12
C LEU A 131 11.55 17.73 2.32
N VAL A 132 10.23 17.96 2.25
CA VAL A 132 9.63 19.13 1.62
C VAL A 132 8.55 19.70 2.52
N ASN A 133 8.66 20.99 2.80
CA ASN A 133 7.73 21.70 3.69
C ASN A 133 6.52 22.26 2.90
N SER A 134 5.93 21.44 2.04
CA SER A 134 4.72 21.75 1.29
C SER A 134 3.76 20.57 1.31
N GLU A 135 2.49 20.84 1.01
CA GLU A 135 1.47 19.80 0.89
C GLU A 135 1.45 19.20 -0.51
N GLY A 136 0.95 17.97 -0.61
CA GLY A 136 0.59 17.37 -1.89
C GLY A 136 -0.82 17.74 -2.25
N GLY A 137 -1.08 18.01 -3.54
CA GLY A 137 -2.33 18.63 -3.99
C GLY A 137 -3.61 17.92 -3.50
N LEU A 138 -3.68 16.60 -3.61
CA LEU A 138 -4.85 15.79 -3.21
C LEU A 138 -4.51 14.73 -2.16
N ASP A 139 -3.35 14.81 -1.52
CA ASP A 139 -2.84 13.75 -0.66
C ASP A 139 -3.79 13.44 0.51
N THR A 140 -4.37 14.47 1.13
CA THR A 140 -5.34 14.29 2.23
C THR A 140 -6.62 13.58 1.77
N TYR A 141 -7.11 13.89 0.56
CA TYR A 141 -8.28 13.25 -0.02
C TYR A 141 -7.99 11.81 -0.45
N ASP A 142 -6.84 11.56 -1.07
CA ASP A 142 -6.38 10.23 -1.45
C ASP A 142 -6.22 9.34 -0.21
N GLY A 143 -5.64 9.89 0.86
CA GLY A 143 -5.52 9.23 2.15
C GLY A 143 -6.88 8.83 2.71
N LEU A 144 -7.81 9.78 2.83
CA LEU A 144 -9.16 9.50 3.35
C LEU A 144 -9.89 8.44 2.53
N THR A 145 -9.88 8.60 1.20
CA THR A 145 -10.49 7.64 0.27
C THR A 145 -9.91 6.25 0.46
N MET A 146 -8.59 6.13 0.55
CA MET A 146 -7.95 4.83 0.75
C MET A 146 -8.24 4.23 2.11
N TYR A 147 -8.32 5.03 3.17
CA TYR A 147 -8.63 4.50 4.51
C TYR A 147 -10.05 3.93 4.56
N LEU A 148 -11.00 4.61 3.92
CA LEU A 148 -12.38 4.11 3.79
C LEU A 148 -12.44 2.82 2.96
N ILE A 149 -11.70 2.73 1.85
CA ILE A 149 -11.62 1.51 1.04
C ILE A 149 -11.08 0.33 1.87
N LEU A 150 -9.95 0.53 2.58
CA LEU A 150 -9.32 -0.51 3.38
C LEU A 150 -10.23 -0.99 4.52
N GLN A 151 -10.88 -0.05 5.23
CA GLN A 151 -11.83 -0.36 6.29
C GLN A 151 -13.06 -1.12 5.76
N ASN A 152 -13.60 -0.69 4.63
CA ASN A 152 -14.76 -1.35 4.03
C ASN A 152 -14.41 -2.78 3.60
N THR A 153 -13.25 -2.97 2.94
CA THR A 153 -12.79 -4.32 2.59
C THR A 153 -12.58 -5.18 3.84
N GLN A 154 -11.97 -4.65 4.90
CA GLN A 154 -11.81 -5.42 6.16
C GLN A 154 -13.16 -5.91 6.68
N LYS A 155 -14.16 -5.02 6.78
CA LYS A 155 -15.52 -5.38 7.23
C LYS A 155 -16.17 -6.44 6.35
N VAL A 156 -15.99 -6.37 5.03
CA VAL A 156 -16.53 -7.39 4.10
C VAL A 156 -15.94 -8.76 4.38
N PHE A 157 -14.62 -8.86 4.61
CA PHE A 157 -13.99 -10.14 4.95
C PHE A 157 -14.36 -10.63 6.35
N ASP A 158 -14.42 -9.76 7.35
CA ASP A 158 -14.86 -10.14 8.69
C ASP A 158 -16.31 -10.67 8.65
N ASN A 159 -17.18 -10.03 7.86
CA ASN A 159 -18.55 -10.49 7.65
C ASN A 159 -18.62 -11.77 6.80
N PHE A 160 -17.66 -12.02 5.90
CA PHE A 160 -17.59 -13.24 5.10
C PHE A 160 -17.39 -14.49 5.97
N GLU A 161 -16.66 -14.38 7.09
CA GLU A 161 -16.60 -15.45 8.09
C GLU A 161 -17.97 -15.73 8.74
N GLY A 162 -18.85 -14.72 8.78
CA GLY A 162 -20.23 -14.83 9.27
C GLY A 162 -21.30 -15.05 8.19
N MET A 163 -20.93 -15.21 6.91
CA MET A 163 -21.87 -15.42 5.81
C MET A 163 -22.42 -16.85 5.77
N LYS A 164 -23.63 -16.99 5.25
CA LYS A 164 -24.20 -18.30 4.91
C LYS A 164 -23.52 -18.86 3.65
N GLU A 165 -23.56 -20.18 3.49
CA GLU A 165 -22.90 -20.88 2.36
C GLU A 165 -23.35 -20.39 0.97
N GLU A 166 -24.60 -19.98 0.82
CA GLU A 166 -25.13 -19.42 -0.45
C GLU A 166 -24.53 -18.04 -0.75
N GLU A 167 -24.47 -17.16 0.25
CA GLU A 167 -23.87 -15.82 0.13
C GLU A 167 -22.36 -15.92 -0.16
N LYS A 168 -21.71 -16.93 0.44
CA LYS A 168 -20.32 -17.27 0.22
C LYS A 168 -20.04 -17.60 -1.25
N LYS A 169 -20.86 -18.47 -1.84
CA LYS A 169 -20.76 -18.84 -3.27
C LYS A 169 -20.97 -17.65 -4.18
N GLU A 170 -21.97 -16.80 -3.91
CA GLU A 170 -22.19 -15.59 -4.72
C GLU A 170 -20.98 -14.64 -4.70
N TRP A 171 -20.37 -14.43 -3.53
CA TRP A 171 -19.15 -13.63 -3.43
C TRP A 171 -18.00 -14.28 -4.20
N GLU A 172 -17.90 -15.61 -4.15
CA GLU A 172 -16.87 -16.33 -4.88
C GLU A 172 -16.98 -16.17 -6.40
N GLU A 173 -18.18 -15.96 -6.92
CA GLU A 173 -18.47 -15.77 -8.35
C GLU A 173 -18.35 -14.30 -8.81
N LYS A 174 -18.73 -13.34 -7.95
CA LYS A 174 -18.79 -11.90 -8.29
C LYS A 174 -17.44 -11.19 -8.33
N VAL A 175 -16.39 -11.76 -7.72
CA VAL A 175 -15.07 -11.11 -7.56
C VAL A 175 -14.01 -11.75 -8.45
#